data_AF-A0A6C0DP67-F1
#
_entry.id   AF-A0A6C0DP67-F1
#
_cell.length_a   1.000
_cell.length_b   1.000
_cell.length_c   1.000
_cell.angle_alpha   90.00
_cell.angle_beta   90.00
_cell.angle_gamma   90.00
#
_symmetry.space_group_name_H-M   'P 1'
#
loop_
_entity.id
_entity.type
_entity.pdbx_description
1 polymer ?
#
loop_
_entity_poly.entity_id
_entity_poly.type
_entity_poly.pdbx_seq_one_letter_code
_entity_poly.pdbx_strand_id
1 'polypeptide(L)'
;MSNAANDEKEDFLTEDAEIPSQKVVLLSFLSPEKILANKDMFFFQEFLKDYELQWKTSKLESWMAEQLSLVNSRLEKLAGKLETLDLSGAAQEVRTNEIRVDRFVEEFQVYQRSVLKGQGSSVLKEDYESFLFKNSSKLEEEFFAKNEFRTTIRGIKVRGVFSTEAEASSRAKRLQKADPTVNIYAGTVGKWMAWEPDPNKVTDQEYANEQLNTLMKKYRENEEARDTFYSQQKNQKLGSAGKKMEEGEAVLKESVPSSGGSYDGLFSGPADLAIQRKVEKAAEKLIEKVEEKIEKAEEKKGDM
;
A
#
# COMPACT_ATOMS: atom_id res chain seq x y z
N MET A 1 -25.28 43.15 -10.31
CA MET A 1 -25.93 42.01 -9.64
C MET A 1 -25.17 40.76 -10.07
N SER A 2 -24.22 40.33 -9.25
CA SER A 2 -23.41 39.14 -9.50
C SER A 2 -24.08 37.92 -8.86
N ASN A 3 -24.65 37.03 -9.68
CA ASN A 3 -25.07 35.71 -9.23
C ASN A 3 -23.82 34.85 -9.05
N ALA A 4 -23.36 34.74 -7.80
CA ALA A 4 -22.46 33.67 -7.40
C ALA A 4 -23.30 32.40 -7.29
N ALA A 5 -23.10 31.46 -8.22
CA ALA A 5 -23.62 30.11 -8.09
C ALA A 5 -22.97 29.49 -6.86
N ASN A 6 -23.80 29.16 -5.87
CA ASN A 6 -23.37 28.42 -4.69
C ASN A 6 -23.15 26.98 -5.14
N ASP A 7 -21.88 26.61 -5.34
CA ASP A 7 -21.46 25.23 -5.56
C ASP A 7 -21.62 24.51 -4.23
N GLU A 8 -22.78 23.86 -4.02
CA GLU A 8 -23.05 23.11 -2.79
C GLU A 8 -22.05 21.96 -2.71
N LYS A 9 -21.02 22.14 -1.87
CA LYS A 9 -20.08 21.09 -1.52
C LYS A 9 -20.87 19.94 -0.88
N GLU A 10 -21.13 18.89 -1.64
CA GLU A 10 -21.75 17.67 -1.13
C GLU A 10 -20.91 17.12 0.03
N ASP A 11 -21.50 17.09 1.23
CA ASP A 11 -20.89 16.47 2.40
C ASP A 11 -21.23 14.98 2.41
N PHE A 12 -20.20 14.16 2.17
CA PHE A 12 -20.33 12.70 2.15
C PHE A 12 -20.16 12.06 3.53
N LEU A 13 -19.85 12.85 4.58
CA LEU A 13 -19.54 12.36 5.92
C LEU A 13 -20.63 12.71 6.94
N THR A 14 -21.90 12.67 6.52
CA THR A 14 -23.02 12.86 7.43
C THR A 14 -23.01 11.77 8.53
N GLU A 15 -23.15 12.20 9.78
CA GLU A 15 -23.28 11.31 10.93
C GLU A 15 -24.73 10.81 11.05
N ASP A 16 -24.89 9.54 11.39
CA ASP A 16 -26.20 8.96 11.66
C ASP A 16 -26.67 9.31 13.09
N ALA A 17 -27.99 9.24 13.30
CA ALA A 17 -28.57 9.43 14.63
C ALA A 17 -28.06 8.38 15.63
N GLU A 18 -27.69 8.83 16.84
CA GLU A 18 -27.23 7.92 17.89
C GLU A 18 -28.28 6.86 18.22
N ILE A 19 -27.86 5.58 18.22
CA ILE A 19 -28.72 4.47 18.63
C ILE A 19 -28.68 4.36 20.16
N PRO A 20 -29.84 4.39 20.85
CA PRO A 20 -29.88 4.27 22.30
C PRO A 20 -29.18 3.00 22.80
N SER A 21 -28.35 3.15 23.84
CA SER A 21 -27.52 2.07 24.42
C SER A 21 -26.43 1.48 23.51
N GLN A 22 -26.27 1.98 22.29
CA GLN A 22 -25.30 1.49 21.31
C GLN A 22 -24.44 2.65 20.83
N LYS A 23 -23.51 3.09 21.69
CA LYS A 23 -22.65 4.25 21.41
C LYS A 23 -21.28 3.84 20.90
N VAL A 24 -20.74 2.73 21.39
CA VAL A 24 -19.37 2.29 21.10
C VAL A 24 -19.37 0.86 20.58
N VAL A 25 -18.71 0.61 19.47
CA VAL A 25 -18.50 -0.71 18.89
C VAL A 25 -17.05 -1.14 19.03
N LEU A 26 -16.83 -2.41 19.40
CA LEU A 26 -15.52 -3.04 19.33
C LEU A 26 -15.42 -3.87 18.06
N LEU A 27 -14.38 -3.61 17.26
CA LEU A 27 -14.14 -4.23 15.98
C LEU A 27 -12.77 -4.91 15.95
N SER A 28 -12.65 -5.96 15.15
CA SER A 28 -11.36 -6.52 14.76
C SER A 28 -11.36 -6.74 13.26
N PHE A 29 -10.26 -6.35 12.62
CA PHE A 29 -10.05 -6.57 11.19
C PHE A 29 -9.16 -7.80 10.98
N LEU A 30 -9.51 -8.58 9.95
CA LEU A 30 -8.64 -9.59 9.37
C LEU A 30 -8.27 -9.11 7.98
N SER A 31 -7.03 -8.68 7.79
CA SER A 31 -6.56 -8.19 6.50
C SER A 31 -5.25 -8.86 6.11
N PRO A 32 -5.32 -9.86 5.21
CA PRO A 32 -4.15 -10.55 4.74
C PRO A 32 -3.49 -9.76 3.60
N GLU A 33 -3.14 -8.48 3.81
CA GLU A 33 -2.63 -7.57 2.75
C GLU A 33 -1.42 -8.13 2.00
N LYS A 34 -0.48 -8.73 2.73
CA LYS A 34 0.71 -9.36 2.13
C LYS A 34 0.33 -10.54 1.23
N ILE A 35 -0.71 -11.28 1.60
CA ILE A 35 -1.18 -12.44 0.85
C ILE A 35 -2.01 -11.97 -0.36
N LEU A 36 -2.79 -10.90 -0.20
CA LEU A 36 -3.54 -10.27 -1.29
C LEU A 36 -2.62 -9.70 -2.37
N ALA A 37 -1.58 -8.96 -1.98
CA ALA A 37 -0.57 -8.48 -2.92
C ALA A 37 0.11 -9.64 -3.68
N ASN A 38 0.40 -10.75 -2.97
CA ASN A 38 0.92 -11.96 -3.59
C ASN A 38 -0.09 -12.64 -4.52
N LYS A 39 -1.40 -12.58 -4.20
CA LYS A 39 -2.48 -13.11 -5.04
C LYS A 39 -2.60 -12.33 -6.34
N ASP A 40 -2.64 -11.00 -6.27
CA ASP A 40 -2.72 -10.13 -7.44
C ASP A 40 -1.49 -10.29 -8.33
N MET A 41 -0.30 -10.37 -7.73
CA MET A 41 0.94 -10.65 -8.44
C MET A 41 0.94 -12.04 -9.09
N PHE A 42 0.44 -13.07 -8.39
CA PHE A 42 0.31 -14.42 -8.93
C PHE A 42 -0.65 -14.45 -10.13
N PHE A 43 -1.81 -13.80 -10.03
CA PHE A 43 -2.79 -13.74 -11.12
C PHE A 43 -2.22 -13.01 -12.33
N PHE A 44 -1.51 -11.90 -12.11
CA PHE A 44 -0.84 -11.18 -13.17
C PHE A 44 0.29 -11.99 -13.81
N GLN A 45 1.07 -12.74 -13.02
CA GLN A 45 2.13 -13.61 -13.54
C GLN A 45 1.56 -14.73 -14.43
N GLU A 46 0.47 -15.38 -14.01
CA GLU A 46 -0.20 -16.40 -14.84
C GLU A 46 -0.81 -15.79 -16.11
N PHE A 47 -1.38 -14.59 -16.01
CA PHE A 47 -1.83 -13.84 -17.19
C PHE A 47 -0.68 -13.56 -18.16
N LEU A 48 0.49 -13.11 -17.67
CA LEU A 48 1.64 -12.85 -18.53
C LEU A 48 2.11 -14.11 -19.26
N LYS A 49 2.05 -15.29 -18.63
CA LYS A 49 2.37 -16.56 -19.30
C LYS A 49 1.37 -16.88 -20.41
N ASP A 50 0.08 -16.72 -20.16
CA ASP A 50 -0.96 -16.93 -21.18
C ASP A 50 -0.82 -15.93 -22.32
N TYR A 51 -0.60 -14.65 -22.00
CA TYR A 51 -0.37 -13.60 -22.98
C TYR A 51 0.90 -13.84 -23.82
N GLU A 52 1.99 -14.30 -23.21
CA GLU A 52 3.20 -14.68 -23.92
C GLU A 52 2.94 -15.86 -24.88
N LEU A 53 2.14 -16.85 -24.47
CA LEU A 53 1.75 -17.98 -25.31
C LEU A 53 0.93 -17.52 -26.53
N GLN A 54 -0.05 -16.64 -26.31
CA GLN A 54 -0.85 -16.06 -27.39
C GLN A 54 0.02 -15.27 -28.36
N TRP A 55 0.94 -14.46 -27.84
CA TRP A 55 1.88 -13.70 -28.66
C TRP A 55 2.84 -14.59 -29.45
N LYS A 56 3.37 -15.66 -28.85
CA LYS A 56 4.18 -16.66 -29.55
C LYS A 56 3.40 -17.36 -30.66
N THR A 57 2.13 -17.67 -30.42
CA THR A 57 1.24 -18.27 -31.43
C THR A 57 1.06 -17.34 -32.61
N SER A 58 0.78 -16.06 -32.38
CA SER A 58 0.66 -15.05 -33.45
C SER A 58 1.96 -14.86 -34.24
N LYS A 59 3.11 -14.89 -33.58
CA LYS A 59 4.41 -14.87 -34.25
C LYS A 59 4.66 -16.12 -35.08
N LEU A 60 4.27 -17.29 -34.58
CA LEU A 60 4.39 -18.55 -35.30
C LEU A 60 3.51 -18.55 -36.55
N GLU A 61 2.31 -17.99 -36.48
CA GLU A 61 1.44 -17.80 -37.65
C GLU A 61 2.11 -16.91 -38.71
N SER A 62 2.68 -15.78 -38.28
CA SER A 62 3.40 -14.86 -39.18
C SER A 62 4.61 -15.55 -39.83
N TRP A 63 5.39 -16.30 -39.04
CA TRP A 63 6.50 -17.09 -39.54
C TRP A 63 6.03 -18.20 -40.50
N MET A 64 4.92 -18.88 -40.22
CA MET A 64 4.35 -19.89 -41.12
C MET A 64 3.93 -19.27 -42.45
N ALA A 65 3.33 -18.08 -42.43
CA ALA A 65 2.99 -17.35 -43.66
C ALA A 65 4.25 -17.04 -44.49
N GLU A 66 5.33 -16.59 -43.84
CA GLU A 66 6.63 -16.38 -44.50
C GLU A 66 7.18 -17.68 -45.10
N GLN A 67 7.18 -18.79 -44.35
CA GLN A 67 7.66 -20.08 -44.88
C GLN A 67 6.83 -20.57 -46.05
N LEU A 68 5.51 -20.44 -46.00
CA LEU A 68 4.63 -20.82 -47.10
C LEU A 68 4.90 -19.96 -48.35
N SER A 69 5.11 -18.66 -48.19
CA SER A 69 5.52 -17.79 -49.31
C SER A 69 6.87 -18.21 -49.92
N LEU A 70 7.82 -18.65 -49.09
CA LEU A 70 9.11 -19.13 -49.55
C LEU A 70 8.96 -20.42 -50.35
N VAL A 71 8.10 -21.36 -49.90
CA VAL A 71 7.79 -22.59 -50.64
C VAL A 71 7.19 -22.26 -52.00
N ASN A 72 6.22 -21.36 -52.08
CA ASN A 72 5.65 -20.93 -53.36
C ASN A 72 6.69 -20.29 -54.28
N SER A 73 7.58 -19.44 -53.75
CA SER A 73 8.65 -18.84 -54.56
C SER A 73 9.61 -19.89 -55.15
N ARG A 74 9.78 -21.04 -54.48
CA ARG A 74 10.58 -22.15 -54.97
C ARG A 74 9.82 -22.97 -56.02
N LEU A 75 8.53 -23.22 -55.80
CA LEU A 75 7.66 -23.88 -56.78
C LEU A 75 7.61 -23.09 -58.09
N GLU A 76 7.45 -21.76 -58.02
CA GLU A 76 7.46 -20.89 -59.21
C GLU A 76 8.82 -20.97 -59.95
N LYS A 77 9.94 -20.94 -59.22
CA LYS A 77 11.28 -21.10 -59.82
C LYS A 77 11.47 -22.46 -60.48
N LEU A 78 10.90 -23.52 -59.92
CA LEU A 78 10.94 -24.86 -60.52
C LEU A 78 10.05 -24.95 -61.75
N ALA A 79 8.83 -24.40 -61.69
CA ALA A 79 7.93 -24.29 -62.83
C ALA A 79 8.60 -23.55 -63.99
N GLY A 80 9.25 -22.40 -63.73
CA GLY A 80 10.00 -21.67 -64.74
C GLY A 80 11.16 -22.47 -65.35
N LYS A 81 11.86 -23.30 -64.57
CA LYS A 81 12.90 -24.20 -65.11
C LYS A 81 12.31 -25.33 -65.97
N LEU A 82 11.17 -25.90 -65.58
CA LEU A 82 10.48 -26.93 -66.35
C LEU A 82 9.96 -26.40 -67.69
N GLU A 83 9.50 -25.15 -67.72
CA GLU A 83 9.14 -24.46 -68.98
C GLU A 83 10.35 -24.29 -69.90
N THR A 84 11.54 -23.95 -69.37
CA THR A 84 12.76 -23.88 -70.20
C THR A 84 13.21 -25.22 -70.78
N LEU A 85 12.76 -26.34 -70.20
CA LEU A 85 13.03 -27.70 -70.65
C LEU A 85 11.93 -28.27 -71.57
N ASP A 86 10.97 -27.43 -71.99
CA ASP A 86 9.82 -27.78 -72.85
C ASP A 86 8.87 -28.83 -72.24
N LEU A 87 8.95 -29.04 -70.91
CA LEU A 87 8.12 -29.96 -70.12
C LEU A 87 6.87 -29.24 -69.59
N SER A 88 6.08 -28.69 -70.50
CA SER A 88 4.91 -27.85 -70.21
C SER A 88 3.86 -28.52 -69.31
N GLY A 89 3.61 -29.82 -69.49
CA GLY A 89 2.67 -30.57 -68.63
C GLY A 89 3.11 -30.64 -67.16
N ALA A 90 4.40 -30.89 -66.91
CA ALA A 90 4.95 -30.97 -65.56
C ALA A 90 5.07 -29.58 -64.90
N ALA A 91 5.33 -28.52 -65.67
CA ALA A 91 5.28 -27.14 -65.18
C ALA A 91 3.87 -26.75 -64.71
N GLN A 92 2.83 -27.17 -65.43
CA GLN A 92 1.44 -26.87 -65.10
C GLN A 92 0.94 -27.63 -63.86
N GLU A 93 1.41 -28.87 -63.64
CA GLU A 93 1.16 -29.61 -62.40
C GLU A 93 1.81 -28.94 -61.18
N VAL A 94 3.02 -28.38 -61.33
CA VAL A 94 3.69 -27.65 -60.23
C VAL A 94 2.93 -26.39 -59.84
N ARG A 95 2.45 -25.61 -60.82
CA ARG A 95 1.62 -24.41 -60.56
C ARG A 95 0.27 -24.72 -59.95
N THR A 96 -0.33 -25.86 -60.32
CA THR A 96 -1.62 -26.30 -59.74
C THR A 96 -1.48 -26.66 -58.26
N ASN A 97 -0.30 -27.12 -57.85
CA ASN A 97 0.00 -27.48 -56.45
C ASN A 97 0.56 -26.30 -55.63
N GLU A 98 0.60 -25.09 -56.18
CA GLU A 98 0.97 -23.90 -55.41
C GLU A 98 -0.07 -23.62 -54.32
N ILE A 99 0.42 -23.38 -53.12
CA ILE A 99 -0.45 -23.08 -51.99
C ILE A 99 -0.92 -21.63 -52.16
N ARG A 100 -2.22 -21.37 -52.16
CA ARG A 100 -2.76 -20.01 -52.31
C ARG A 100 -2.60 -19.22 -51.00
N VAL A 101 -1.36 -18.80 -50.72
CA VAL A 101 -0.96 -18.09 -49.50
C VAL A 101 -1.66 -16.74 -49.40
N ASP A 102 -1.83 -16.02 -50.50
CA ASP A 102 -2.50 -14.71 -50.49
C ASP A 102 -3.94 -14.82 -49.98
N ARG A 103 -4.67 -15.85 -50.42
CA ARG A 103 -6.05 -16.10 -49.98
C ARG A 103 -6.10 -16.51 -48.51
N PHE A 104 -5.19 -17.38 -48.08
CA PHE A 104 -5.12 -17.82 -46.69
C PHE A 104 -4.76 -16.66 -45.74
N VAL A 105 -3.78 -15.83 -46.10
CA VAL A 105 -3.35 -14.67 -45.31
C VAL A 105 -4.39 -13.57 -45.34
N GLU A 106 -5.04 -13.30 -46.48
CA GLU A 106 -6.13 -12.32 -46.54
C GLU A 106 -7.35 -12.77 -45.73
N GLU A 107 -7.80 -14.01 -45.86
CA GLU A 107 -8.91 -14.55 -45.07
C GLU A 107 -8.58 -14.51 -43.57
N PHE A 108 -7.34 -14.83 -43.21
CA PHE A 108 -6.85 -14.77 -41.83
C PHE A 108 -6.71 -13.34 -41.29
N GLN A 109 -6.18 -12.40 -42.08
CA GLN A 109 -6.07 -10.99 -41.70
C GLN A 109 -7.42 -10.27 -41.68
N VAL A 110 -8.39 -10.70 -42.49
CA VAL A 110 -9.77 -10.22 -42.42
C VAL A 110 -10.44 -10.74 -41.16
N TYR A 111 -10.24 -12.02 -40.81
CA TYR A 111 -10.66 -12.57 -39.53
C TYR A 111 -10.03 -11.80 -38.36
N GLN A 112 -8.71 -11.64 -38.34
CA GLN A 112 -8.03 -10.87 -37.29
C GLN A 112 -8.49 -9.41 -37.24
N ARG A 113 -8.63 -8.70 -38.37
CA ARG A 113 -9.15 -7.31 -38.37
C ARG A 113 -10.61 -7.21 -37.95
N SER A 114 -11.42 -8.24 -38.19
CA SER A 114 -12.79 -8.29 -37.67
C SER A 114 -12.83 -8.44 -36.15
N VAL A 115 -11.81 -9.10 -35.58
CA VAL A 115 -11.60 -9.27 -34.13
C VAL A 115 -10.90 -8.04 -33.51
N LEU A 116 -9.96 -7.41 -34.21
CA LEU A 116 -9.11 -6.30 -33.71
C LEU A 116 -9.71 -4.89 -33.89
N LYS A 117 -10.78 -4.71 -34.67
CA LYS A 117 -11.34 -3.38 -34.99
C LYS A 117 -11.94 -2.62 -33.79
N GLY A 118 -11.84 -3.13 -32.56
CA GLY A 118 -12.25 -2.46 -31.32
C GLY A 118 -11.11 -2.08 -30.36
N GLN A 119 -9.85 -2.34 -30.69
CA GLN A 119 -8.80 -2.47 -29.68
C GLN A 119 -7.90 -1.20 -29.55
N GLY A 120 -8.15 -0.37 -28.52
CA GLY A 120 -7.30 0.74 -28.06
C GLY A 120 -6.48 0.38 -26.81
N SER A 121 -5.80 1.32 -26.14
CA SER A 121 -4.98 1.04 -24.94
C SER A 121 -5.72 0.37 -23.75
N SER A 122 -7.05 0.24 -23.82
CA SER A 122 -7.88 -0.58 -22.93
C SER A 122 -7.76 -2.09 -23.16
N VAL A 123 -7.19 -2.54 -24.29
CA VAL A 123 -7.04 -3.97 -24.67
C VAL A 123 -6.47 -4.81 -23.55
N LEU A 124 -5.32 -4.40 -23.01
CA LEU A 124 -4.61 -5.23 -22.05
C LEU A 124 -5.42 -5.39 -20.76
N LYS A 125 -6.19 -4.35 -20.41
CA LYS A 125 -7.08 -4.38 -19.25
C LYS A 125 -8.29 -5.28 -19.52
N GLU A 126 -8.91 -5.16 -20.69
CA GLU A 126 -10.05 -6.00 -21.12
C GLU A 126 -9.67 -7.47 -21.27
N ASP A 127 -8.48 -7.75 -21.82
CA ASP A 127 -7.92 -9.09 -21.96
C ASP A 127 -7.60 -9.70 -20.60
N TYR A 128 -7.04 -8.89 -19.67
CA TYR A 128 -6.81 -9.31 -18.30
C TYR A 128 -8.13 -9.59 -17.56
N GLU A 129 -9.13 -8.71 -17.66
CA GLU A 129 -10.45 -8.91 -17.08
C GLU A 129 -11.14 -10.15 -17.67
N SER A 130 -11.02 -10.37 -18.98
CA SER A 130 -11.54 -11.56 -19.66
C SER A 130 -10.82 -12.85 -19.22
N PHE A 131 -9.51 -12.79 -19.04
CA PHE A 131 -8.71 -13.89 -18.51
C PHE A 131 -9.11 -14.22 -17.07
N LEU A 132 -9.24 -13.21 -16.21
CA LEU A 132 -9.71 -13.37 -14.84
C LEU A 132 -11.13 -13.95 -14.82
N PHE A 133 -12.04 -13.50 -15.67
CA PHE A 133 -13.39 -14.03 -15.72
C PHE A 133 -13.39 -15.53 -16.05
N LYS A 134 -12.60 -15.95 -17.05
CA LYS A 134 -12.51 -17.35 -17.50
C LYS A 134 -11.82 -18.26 -16.49
N ASN A 135 -10.78 -17.77 -15.84
CA ASN A 135 -9.86 -18.59 -15.04
C ASN A 135 -9.94 -18.32 -13.52
N SER A 136 -10.83 -17.42 -13.07
CA SER A 136 -10.93 -17.00 -11.66
C SER A 136 -10.96 -18.17 -10.69
N SER A 137 -11.91 -19.10 -10.86
CA SER A 137 -12.07 -20.24 -9.93
C SER A 137 -10.82 -21.13 -9.89
N LYS A 138 -10.21 -21.41 -11.04
CA LYS A 138 -9.00 -22.24 -11.12
C LYS A 138 -7.80 -21.57 -10.48
N LEU A 139 -7.58 -20.28 -10.79
CA LEU A 139 -6.48 -19.50 -10.23
C LEU A 139 -6.62 -19.34 -8.72
N GLU A 140 -7.85 -19.20 -8.21
CA GLU A 140 -8.10 -19.20 -6.77
C GLU A 140 -7.75 -20.53 -6.11
N GLU A 141 -8.21 -21.66 -6.67
CA GLU A 141 -7.88 -22.98 -6.16
C GLU A 141 -6.37 -23.24 -6.15
N GLU A 142 -5.67 -22.93 -7.24
CA GLU A 142 -4.21 -23.06 -7.32
C GLU A 142 -3.49 -22.16 -6.34
N PHE A 143 -3.96 -20.92 -6.16
CA PHE A 143 -3.40 -20.01 -5.19
C PHE A 143 -3.60 -20.52 -3.76
N PHE A 144 -4.81 -20.98 -3.42
CA PHE A 144 -5.09 -21.54 -2.10
C PHE A 144 -4.26 -22.79 -1.81
N ALA A 145 -4.08 -23.68 -2.80
CA ALA A 145 -3.23 -24.85 -2.67
C ALA A 145 -1.76 -24.48 -2.41
N LYS A 146 -1.23 -23.47 -3.11
CA LYS A 146 0.14 -22.97 -2.91
C LYS A 146 0.32 -22.18 -1.61
N ASN A 147 -0.75 -21.59 -1.08
CA ASN A 147 -0.73 -20.72 0.09
C ASN A 147 -1.23 -21.40 1.38
N GLU A 148 -1.17 -22.74 1.46
CA GLU A 148 -1.56 -23.52 2.64
C GLU A 148 -2.99 -23.20 3.15
N PHE A 149 -3.91 -22.87 2.24
CA PHE A 149 -5.29 -22.45 2.56
C PHE A 149 -5.40 -21.27 3.53
N ARG A 150 -4.38 -20.39 3.60
CA ARG A 150 -4.49 -19.14 4.35
C ARG A 150 -5.52 -18.22 3.68
N THR A 151 -6.40 -17.67 4.50
CA THR A 151 -7.53 -16.84 4.07
C THR A 151 -7.05 -15.62 3.27
N THR A 152 -7.64 -15.40 2.09
CA THR A 152 -7.41 -14.20 1.25
C THR A 152 -8.51 -13.16 1.40
N ILE A 153 -9.44 -13.41 2.32
CA ILE A 153 -10.65 -12.61 2.49
C ILE A 153 -10.38 -11.54 3.54
N ARG A 154 -10.74 -10.30 3.22
CA ARG A 154 -10.83 -9.22 4.21
C ARG A 154 -12.06 -9.46 5.08
N GLY A 155 -11.85 -9.56 6.38
CA GLY A 155 -12.92 -9.83 7.34
C GLY A 155 -13.07 -8.70 8.34
N ILE A 156 -14.31 -8.38 8.67
CA ILE A 156 -14.64 -7.57 9.85
C ILE A 156 -15.34 -8.48 10.86
N LYS A 157 -14.89 -8.43 12.10
CA LYS A 157 -15.54 -9.09 13.23
C LYS A 157 -16.03 -8.05 14.23
N VAL A 158 -17.35 -7.97 14.39
CA VAL A 158 -17.98 -7.18 15.46
C VAL A 158 -17.85 -7.97 16.76
N ARG A 159 -17.11 -7.44 17.73
CA ARG A 159 -16.80 -8.08 19.02
C ARG A 159 -17.82 -7.70 20.11
N GLY A 160 -18.64 -6.67 19.87
CA GLY A 160 -19.70 -6.22 20.75
C GLY A 160 -20.00 -4.74 20.56
N VAL A 161 -21.18 -4.31 21.01
CA VAL A 161 -21.62 -2.92 21.02
C VAL A 161 -22.02 -2.56 22.45
N PHE A 162 -21.61 -1.39 22.92
CA PHE A 162 -21.71 -0.95 24.31
C PHE A 162 -22.31 0.44 24.41
N SER A 163 -22.87 0.73 25.58
CA SER A 163 -23.52 2.01 25.87
C SER A 163 -22.53 3.09 26.31
N THR A 164 -21.43 2.69 26.97
CA THR A 164 -20.42 3.60 27.53
C THR A 164 -19.00 3.18 27.13
N GLU A 165 -18.10 4.17 27.01
CA GLU A 165 -16.68 3.93 26.70
C GLU A 165 -15.96 3.14 27.80
N ALA A 166 -16.33 3.37 29.07
CA ALA A 166 -15.73 2.67 30.22
C ALA A 166 -16.02 1.15 30.18
N GLU A 167 -17.26 0.79 29.83
CA GLU A 167 -17.66 -0.61 29.64
C GLU A 167 -16.91 -1.23 28.45
N ALA A 168 -16.83 -0.51 27.32
CA ALA A 168 -16.12 -0.94 26.13
C ALA A 168 -14.61 -1.17 26.40
N SER A 169 -13.93 -0.25 27.10
CA SER A 169 -12.51 -0.39 27.47
C SER A 169 -12.27 -1.61 28.37
N SER A 170 -13.14 -1.81 29.36
CA SER A 170 -13.05 -2.99 30.25
C SER A 170 -13.23 -4.30 29.49
N ARG A 171 -14.15 -4.33 28.52
CA ARG A 171 -14.38 -5.49 27.66
C ARG A 171 -13.24 -5.70 26.66
N ALA A 172 -12.70 -4.64 26.09
CA ALA A 172 -11.54 -4.69 25.20
C ALA A 172 -10.32 -5.30 25.90
N LYS A 173 -10.03 -4.88 27.14
CA LYS A 173 -8.96 -5.48 27.97
C LYS A 173 -9.16 -6.96 28.21
N ARG A 174 -10.40 -7.40 28.45
CA ARG A 174 -10.73 -8.83 28.60
C ARG A 174 -10.52 -9.61 27.29
N LEU A 175 -10.94 -9.04 26.17
CA LEU A 175 -10.80 -9.64 24.84
C LEU A 175 -9.33 -9.71 24.40
N GLN A 176 -8.54 -8.69 24.70
CA GLN A 176 -7.09 -8.66 24.42
C GLN A 176 -6.33 -9.76 25.17
N LYS A 177 -6.76 -10.08 26.40
CA LYS A 177 -6.21 -11.23 27.16
C LYS A 177 -6.59 -12.59 26.55
N ALA A 178 -7.77 -12.69 25.95
CA ALA A 178 -8.25 -13.91 25.32
C ALA A 178 -7.64 -14.14 23.92
N ASP A 179 -7.38 -13.06 23.18
CA ASP A 179 -6.92 -13.07 21.80
C ASP A 179 -5.79 -12.04 21.62
N PRO A 180 -4.52 -12.38 21.97
CA PRO A 180 -3.40 -11.44 21.95
C PRO A 180 -2.88 -11.12 20.54
N THR A 181 -3.29 -11.89 19.53
CA THR A 181 -2.75 -11.80 18.16
C THR A 181 -3.48 -10.76 17.32
N VAL A 182 -4.71 -10.41 17.67
CA VAL A 182 -5.57 -9.53 16.88
C VAL A 182 -5.76 -8.18 17.58
N ASN A 183 -5.62 -7.10 16.81
CA ASN A 183 -5.88 -5.75 17.29
C ASN A 183 -7.40 -5.53 17.47
N ILE A 184 -7.75 -4.81 18.54
CA ILE A 184 -9.13 -4.46 18.86
C ILE A 184 -9.26 -2.94 18.71
N TYR A 185 -10.19 -2.54 17.87
CA TYR A 185 -10.49 -1.14 17.57
C TYR A 185 -11.79 -0.74 18.26
N ALA A 186 -11.81 0.44 18.87
CA ALA A 186 -13.02 1.04 19.42
C ALA A 186 -13.51 2.13 18.45
N GLY A 187 -14.77 2.05 18.06
CA GLY A 187 -15.44 3.01 17.19
C GLY A 187 -16.68 3.58 17.82
N THR A 188 -17.02 4.81 17.47
CA THR A 188 -18.31 5.41 17.79
C THR A 188 -19.35 5.00 16.74
N VAL A 189 -20.52 4.55 17.19
CA VAL A 189 -21.61 4.13 16.31
C VAL A 189 -22.23 5.37 15.67
N GLY A 190 -22.50 5.29 14.37
CA GLY A 190 -23.07 6.41 13.58
C GLY A 190 -22.04 7.41 13.05
N LYS A 191 -20.73 7.18 13.29
CA LYS A 191 -19.65 7.97 12.71
C LYS A 191 -18.85 7.16 11.70
N TRP A 192 -18.30 7.86 10.72
CA TRP A 192 -17.38 7.28 9.75
C TRP A 192 -16.06 6.88 10.42
N MET A 193 -15.61 5.66 10.16
CA MET A 193 -14.32 5.14 10.60
C MET A 193 -13.45 4.85 9.37
N ALA A 194 -12.16 5.16 9.45
CA ALA A 194 -11.20 4.74 8.44
C ALA A 194 -11.18 3.20 8.35
N TRP A 195 -11.13 2.68 7.12
CA TRP A 195 -10.99 1.25 6.91
C TRP A 195 -9.61 0.79 7.38
N GLU A 196 -9.57 -0.09 8.38
CA GLU A 196 -8.35 -0.66 8.97
C GLU A 196 -7.28 0.41 9.32
N PRO A 197 -7.49 1.20 10.38
CA PRO A 197 -6.53 2.22 10.74
C PRO A 197 -5.22 1.59 11.24
N ASP A 198 -4.09 2.13 10.77
CA ASP A 198 -2.75 1.75 11.23
C ASP A 198 -2.68 1.92 12.76
N PRO A 199 -2.40 0.85 13.55
CA PRO A 199 -2.39 0.92 15.00
C PRO A 199 -1.49 2.04 15.55
N ASN A 200 -0.37 2.31 14.89
CA ASN A 200 0.61 3.32 15.31
C ASN A 200 0.15 4.75 15.07
N LYS A 201 -0.82 4.99 14.18
CA LYS A 201 -1.34 6.33 13.84
C LYS A 201 -2.59 6.69 14.63
N VAL A 202 -3.17 5.75 15.36
CA VAL A 202 -4.34 6.00 16.21
C VAL A 202 -3.91 6.84 17.41
N THR A 203 -4.67 7.86 17.76
CA THR A 203 -4.34 8.78 18.86
C THR A 203 -4.31 8.07 20.21
N ASP A 204 -5.31 7.23 20.49
CA ASP A 204 -5.46 6.55 21.78
C ASP A 204 -5.14 5.06 21.62
N GLN A 205 -3.93 4.68 22.04
CA GLN A 205 -3.41 3.32 21.96
C GLN A 205 -3.24 2.74 23.36
N GLU A 206 -3.84 1.57 23.61
CA GLU A 206 -3.57 0.76 24.79
C GLU A 206 -2.95 -0.58 24.37
N TYR A 207 -1.68 -0.78 24.72
CA TYR A 207 -0.94 -2.02 24.52
C TYR A 207 -1.32 -3.05 25.59
N ALA A 208 -1.13 -4.33 25.26
CA ALA A 208 -1.34 -5.43 26.19
C ALA A 208 -0.38 -5.39 27.40
N ASN A 209 0.80 -4.75 27.24
CA ASN A 209 1.79 -4.62 28.31
C ASN A 209 1.66 -3.28 29.03
N GLU A 210 1.34 -3.33 30.33
CA GLU A 210 1.15 -2.15 31.18
C GLU A 210 2.42 -1.29 31.33
N GLN A 211 3.61 -1.90 31.29
CA GLN A 211 4.88 -1.17 31.34
C GLN A 211 5.11 -0.38 30.05
N LEU A 212 4.75 -0.96 28.91
CA LEU A 212 4.83 -0.30 27.61
C LEU A 212 3.83 0.87 27.51
N ASN A 213 2.61 0.69 28.01
CA ASN A 213 1.63 1.78 28.13
C ASN A 213 2.19 2.95 28.94
N THR A 214 2.81 2.65 30.07
CA THR A 214 3.41 3.67 30.93
C THR A 214 4.56 4.40 30.21
N LEU A 215 5.39 3.67 29.46
CA LEU A 215 6.50 4.24 28.72
C LEU A 215 6.02 5.14 27.58
N MET A 216 5.07 4.67 26.77
CA MET A 216 4.51 5.42 25.63
C MET A 216 3.74 6.65 26.11
N LYS A 217 2.99 6.53 27.20
CA LYS A 217 2.30 7.68 27.82
C LYS A 217 3.31 8.73 28.30
N LYS A 218 4.37 8.32 29.00
CA LYS A 218 5.43 9.23 29.45
C LYS A 218 6.20 9.87 28.29
N TYR A 219 6.45 9.13 27.21
CA TYR A 219 7.11 9.67 26.02
C TYR A 219 6.27 10.79 25.39
N ARG A 220 4.96 10.54 25.22
CA ARG A 220 4.01 11.51 24.69
C ARG A 220 3.85 12.71 25.62
N GLU A 221 3.72 12.50 26.93
CA GLU A 221 3.69 13.59 27.92
C GLU A 221 4.96 14.45 27.85
N ASN A 222 6.13 13.84 27.65
CA ASN A 222 7.40 14.57 27.48
C ASN A 222 7.45 15.35 26.16
N GLU A 223 6.93 14.79 25.06
CA GLU A 223 6.87 15.45 23.76
C GLU A 223 5.91 16.65 23.79
N GLU A 224 4.69 16.46 24.33
CA GLU A 224 3.72 17.53 24.54
C GLU A 224 4.26 18.61 25.49
N ALA A 225 4.96 18.21 26.56
CA ALA A 225 5.65 19.15 27.43
C ALA A 225 6.72 19.95 26.67
N ARG A 226 7.57 19.28 25.87
CA ARG A 226 8.60 19.96 25.08
C ARG A 226 8.00 20.99 24.11
N ASP A 227 6.92 20.64 23.43
CA ASP A 227 6.28 21.50 22.45
C ASP A 227 5.54 22.67 23.12
N THR A 228 4.93 22.45 24.28
CA THR A 228 4.35 23.53 25.10
C THR A 228 5.43 24.46 25.66
N PHE A 229 6.58 23.94 26.11
CA PHE A 229 7.73 24.77 26.50
C PHE A 229 8.27 25.58 25.32
N TYR A 230 8.38 24.99 24.13
CA TYR A 230 8.86 25.68 22.93
C TYR A 230 7.90 26.79 22.48
N SER A 231 6.60 26.51 22.47
CA SER A 231 5.57 27.52 22.14
C SER A 231 5.50 28.64 23.18
N GLN A 232 5.62 28.33 24.47
CA GLN A 232 5.73 29.35 25.52
C GLN A 232 6.98 30.21 25.34
N GLN A 233 8.15 29.61 25.05
CA GLN A 233 9.39 30.35 24.82
C GLN A 233 9.29 31.24 23.56
N LYS A 234 8.66 30.74 22.49
CA LYS A 234 8.40 31.49 21.25
C LYS A 234 7.46 32.66 21.53
N ASN A 235 6.38 32.44 22.26
CA ASN A 235 5.42 33.49 22.63
C ASN A 235 6.03 34.52 23.59
N GLN A 236 6.91 34.11 24.50
CA GLN A 236 7.64 35.03 25.37
C GLN A 236 8.64 35.88 24.60
N LYS A 237 9.35 35.29 23.62
CA LYS A 237 10.24 36.03 22.70
C LYS A 237 9.44 37.02 21.84
N LEU A 238 8.32 36.62 21.25
CA LEU A 238 7.45 37.54 20.50
C LEU A 238 6.82 38.62 21.39
N GLY A 239 6.35 38.28 22.59
CA GLY A 239 5.79 39.26 23.53
C GLY A 239 6.82 40.26 24.05
N SER A 240 8.08 39.84 24.23
CA SER A 240 9.19 40.73 24.56
C SER A 240 9.66 41.59 23.37
N ALA A 241 9.49 41.11 22.13
CA ALA A 241 9.75 41.87 20.92
C ALA A 241 8.61 42.87 20.61
N GLY A 242 7.35 42.50 20.85
CA GLY A 242 6.18 43.38 20.72
C GLY A 242 6.18 44.51 21.74
N LYS A 243 6.56 44.23 23.00
CA LYS A 243 6.80 45.27 24.01
C LYS A 243 7.95 46.23 23.67
N LYS A 244 8.91 45.80 22.83
CA LYS A 244 9.97 46.67 22.32
C LYS A 244 9.58 47.43 21.03
N MET A 245 8.50 47.04 20.36
CA MET A 245 7.98 47.75 19.17
C MET A 245 6.97 48.85 19.53
N GLU A 246 6.25 48.76 20.67
CA GLU A 246 5.37 49.86 21.13
C GLU A 246 6.12 51.09 21.66
N GLU A 247 7.41 51.00 21.96
CA GLU A 247 8.26 52.15 22.34
C GLU A 247 9.06 52.75 21.16
N GLY A 248 8.79 52.35 19.92
CA GLY A 248 9.64 52.68 18.77
C GLY A 248 8.88 53.05 17.50
N GLU A 249 7.91 53.96 17.56
CA GLU A 249 7.37 54.60 16.36
C GLU A 249 8.31 55.73 15.88
N ALA A 250 9.35 55.37 15.12
CA ALA A 250 10.06 56.28 14.21
C ALA A 250 11.01 55.51 13.25
N VAL A 251 10.66 55.56 11.96
CA VAL A 251 11.55 55.48 10.77
C VAL A 251 11.86 54.09 10.15
N LEU A 252 11.09 53.84 9.06
CA LEU A 252 11.39 53.23 7.74
C LEU A 252 12.01 51.82 7.56
N LYS A 253 11.13 50.93 7.06
CA LYS A 253 11.15 50.15 5.80
C LYS A 253 12.45 49.46 5.30
N GLU A 254 12.28 48.12 5.21
CA GLU A 254 12.49 47.27 4.02
C GLU A 254 13.92 46.82 3.67
N SER A 255 14.23 45.56 4.02
CA SER A 255 14.86 44.61 3.10
C SER A 255 14.81 43.18 3.65
N VAL A 256 14.31 42.25 2.83
CA VAL A 256 14.33 40.80 3.03
C VAL A 256 15.77 40.30 2.76
N PRO A 257 16.28 39.33 3.54
CA PRO A 257 16.60 38.07 2.87
C PRO A 257 16.18 36.82 3.65
N SER A 258 15.73 35.87 2.85
CA SER A 258 15.50 34.47 3.10
C SER A 258 16.79 33.71 3.43
N SER A 259 16.60 32.64 4.21
CA SER A 259 17.30 31.35 4.22
C SER A 259 18.75 31.24 4.72
N GLY A 260 18.91 30.34 5.69
CA GLY A 260 20.09 29.48 5.82
C GLY A 260 20.97 29.77 7.03
N GLY A 261 20.57 29.31 8.22
CA GLY A 261 21.43 29.37 9.40
C GLY A 261 21.02 28.34 10.44
N SER A 262 21.89 27.35 10.64
CA SER A 262 21.79 26.24 11.59
C SER A 262 21.42 26.71 13.01
N TYR A 263 20.33 26.18 13.56
CA TYR A 263 19.81 26.48 14.91
C TYR A 263 20.52 25.69 16.03
N ASP A 264 21.71 25.15 15.78
CA ASP A 264 22.41 24.24 16.69
C ASP A 264 23.14 24.95 17.85
N GLY A 265 23.35 26.26 17.76
CA GLY A 265 24.16 27.02 18.72
C GLY A 265 23.40 27.71 19.86
N LEU A 266 22.06 27.68 19.88
CA LEU A 266 21.27 28.53 20.79
C LEU A 266 20.66 27.81 22.01
N PHE A 267 20.83 26.49 22.12
CA PHE A 267 20.24 25.67 23.21
C PHE A 267 21.25 25.13 24.23
N SER A 268 22.54 25.46 24.13
CA SER A 268 23.58 25.01 25.08
C SER A 268 23.61 25.78 26.41
N GLY A 269 22.43 26.13 26.94
CA GLY A 269 22.32 26.82 28.22
C GLY A 269 22.76 25.94 29.40
N PRO A 270 23.34 26.52 30.48
CA PRO A 270 23.87 25.78 31.63
C PRO A 270 22.84 24.93 32.40
N ALA A 271 21.54 25.16 32.18
CA ALA A 271 20.46 24.36 32.75
C ALA A 271 20.37 22.94 32.12
N ASP A 272 20.71 22.79 30.84
CA ASP A 272 20.58 21.52 30.11
C ASP A 272 21.72 20.55 30.46
N LEU A 273 22.94 21.08 30.65
CA LEU A 273 24.08 20.37 31.22
C LEU A 273 23.81 19.86 32.65
N ALA A 274 23.05 20.60 33.45
CA ALA A 274 22.70 20.17 34.81
C ALA A 274 21.66 19.04 34.82
N ILE A 275 20.75 19.02 33.84
CA ILE A 275 19.75 17.97 33.68
C ILE A 275 20.40 16.72 33.07
N GLN A 276 21.23 16.85 32.04
CA GLN A 276 22.04 15.76 31.49
C GLN A 276 22.90 15.10 32.58
N ARG A 277 23.63 15.89 33.39
CA ARG A 277 24.40 15.36 34.52
C ARG A 277 23.56 14.68 35.59
N LYS A 278 22.29 15.08 35.78
CA LYS A 278 21.36 14.40 36.70
C LYS A 278 20.85 13.09 36.12
N VAL A 279 20.59 13.05 34.81
CA VAL A 279 20.16 11.84 34.09
C VAL A 279 21.29 10.83 34.01
N GLU A 280 22.53 11.26 33.71
CA GLU A 280 23.72 10.42 33.72
C GLU A 280 23.99 9.84 35.12
N LYS A 281 23.95 10.66 36.18
CA LYS A 281 24.07 10.17 37.56
C LYS A 281 22.95 9.22 37.99
N ALA A 282 21.75 9.38 37.44
CA ALA A 282 20.64 8.46 37.70
C ALA A 282 20.81 7.13 36.95
N ALA A 283 21.36 7.17 35.73
CA ALA A 283 21.70 5.98 34.95
C ALA A 283 22.85 5.19 35.59
N GLU A 284 23.92 5.86 36.04
CA GLU A 284 25.04 5.24 36.76
C GLU A 284 24.56 4.51 38.02
N LYS A 285 23.71 5.14 38.83
CA LYS A 285 23.12 4.50 40.03
C LYS A 285 22.22 3.31 39.73
N LEU A 286 21.61 3.26 38.54
CA LEU A 286 20.79 2.12 38.13
C LEU A 286 21.65 0.96 37.63
N ILE A 287 22.74 1.26 36.91
CA ILE A 287 23.73 0.27 36.47
C ILE A 287 24.38 -0.38 37.69
N GLU A 288 24.83 0.41 38.67
CA GLU A 288 25.42 -0.08 39.93
C GLU A 288 24.45 -1.00 40.70
N LYS A 289 23.16 -0.66 40.76
CA LYS A 289 22.13 -1.51 41.38
C LYS A 289 21.84 -2.80 40.61
N VAL A 290 22.05 -2.81 39.30
CA VAL A 290 21.87 -4.01 38.47
C VAL A 290 23.09 -4.92 38.64
N GLU A 291 24.30 -4.35 38.65
CA GLU A 291 25.54 -5.08 38.92
C GLU A 291 25.53 -5.74 40.30
N GLU A 292 25.15 -5.02 41.37
CA GLU A 292 25.01 -5.61 42.71
C GLU A 292 23.97 -6.76 42.76
N LYS A 293 22.93 -6.69 41.93
CA LYS A 293 21.91 -7.75 41.86
C LYS A 293 22.39 -8.96 41.08
N ILE A 294 23.23 -8.76 40.07
CA ILE A 294 23.86 -9.84 39.31
C ILE A 294 24.88 -10.56 40.19
N GLU A 295 25.72 -9.83 40.91
CA GLU A 295 26.73 -10.39 41.81
C GLU A 295 26.09 -11.22 42.94
N LYS A 296 25.02 -10.70 43.57
CA LYS A 296 24.23 -11.45 44.57
C LYS A 296 23.48 -12.66 44.00
N ALA A 297 23.19 -12.68 42.69
CA ALA A 297 22.56 -13.81 42.03
C ALA A 297 23.59 -14.89 41.64
N GLU A 298 24.83 -14.50 41.38
CA GLU A 298 25.95 -15.40 41.12
C GLU A 298 26.47 -16.06 42.41
N GLU A 299 26.58 -15.32 43.52
CA GLU A 299 26.92 -15.91 44.83
C GLU A 299 25.89 -16.96 45.29
N LYS A 300 24.59 -16.71 45.05
CA LYS A 300 23.53 -17.68 45.37
C LYS A 300 23.50 -18.92 44.49
N LYS A 301 24.21 -18.92 43.36
CA LYS A 301 24.37 -20.10 42.49
C LYS A 301 25.62 -20.92 42.82
N GLY A 302 26.57 -20.39 43.60
CA GLY A 302 27.78 -21.10 44.03
C GLY A 302 27.60 -21.95 45.29
N ASP A 303 26.58 -21.67 46.10
CA ASP A 303 26.27 -22.36 47.37
C ASP A 303 25.17 -23.44 47.27
N MET A 304 24.82 -23.88 46.04
CA MET A 304 23.91 -25.00 45.76
C MET A 304 24.61 -26.09 44.96
#